data_AF-S2LAU4-F1
#
_entry.id   AF-S2LAU4-F1
#
_cell.length_a   1.000
_cell.length_b   1.000
_cell.length_c   1.000
_cell.angle_alpha   90.00
_cell.angle_beta   90.00
_cell.angle_gamma   90.00
#
_symmetry.space_group_name_H-M   'P 1'
#
loop_
_entity.id
_entity.type
_entity.pdbx_description
1 polymer ?
#
loop_
_entity_poly.entity_id
_entity_poly.type
_entity_poly.pdbx_seq_one_letter_code
_entity_poly.pdbx_strand_id
1 'polypeptide(L)'
;MILARFDVEFHAELFYGQLVEIRTSLSHLGNSSFTVTQQAWQAGHLAAQGNTVMVHYDHERKQATPITGDLRQALREHLQEKDEARQ
;
A
#
# COMPACT_ATOMS: atom_id res chain seq x y z
N MET A 1 -4.10 -11.15 -8.88
CA MET A 1 -3.23 -9.98 -8.60
C MET A 1 -1.80 -10.46 -8.60
N ILE A 2 -0.86 -9.63 -9.05
CA ILE A 2 0.59 -9.90 -8.95
C ILE A 2 1.31 -8.69 -8.32
N LEU A 3 2.43 -8.94 -7.66
CA LEU A 3 3.31 -7.88 -7.14
C LEU A 3 4.27 -7.45 -8.25
N ALA A 4 4.18 -6.18 -8.65
CA ALA A 4 5.05 -5.61 -9.69
C ALA A 4 6.25 -4.87 -9.09
N ARG A 5 6.09 -4.28 -7.90
CA ARG A 5 7.15 -3.57 -7.19
C ARG A 5 6.88 -3.60 -5.69
N PHE A 6 7.96 -3.69 -4.92
CA PHE A 6 7.96 -3.52 -3.48
C PHE A 6 9.17 -2.69 -3.10
N ASP A 7 8.97 -1.57 -2.41
CA ASP A 7 10.02 -0.78 -1.80
C ASP A 7 9.70 -0.50 -0.34
N VAL A 8 10.76 -0.35 0.46
CA VAL A 8 10.66 -0.02 1.88
C VAL A 8 11.71 1.03 2.21
N GLU A 9 11.24 2.10 2.84
CA GLU A 9 12.04 3.16 3.43
C GLU A 9 12.09 2.93 4.93
N PHE A 10 13.30 2.81 5.49
CA PHE A 10 13.52 2.68 6.93
C PHE A 10 13.95 4.03 7.49
N HIS A 11 13.12 4.61 8.35
CA HIS A 11 13.32 5.93 8.95
C HIS A 11 13.87 5.85 10.38
N ALA A 12 13.54 4.77 11.12
CA ALA A 12 14.02 4.54 12.47
C ALA A 12 14.07 3.05 12.82
N GLU A 13 14.75 2.73 13.91
CA GLU A 13 14.82 1.37 14.46
C GLU A 13 13.49 0.99 15.15
N LEU A 14 13.16 -0.31 15.12
CA LEU A 14 12.09 -0.89 15.92
C LEU A 14 12.71 -1.69 17.06
N PHE A 15 12.19 -1.50 18.27
CA PHE A 15 12.68 -2.18 19.47
C PHE A 15 11.80 -3.38 19.82
N TYR A 16 12.45 -4.50 20.15
CA TYR A 16 11.79 -5.71 20.61
C TYR A 16 11.00 -5.47 21.90
N GLY A 17 9.86 -6.16 22.05
CA GLY A 17 9.01 -6.07 23.24
C GLY A 17 8.13 -4.82 23.30
N GLN A 18 8.21 -3.92 22.31
CA GLN A 18 7.32 -2.78 22.18
C GLN A 18 6.30 -2.98 21.05
N LEU A 19 5.08 -2.50 21.27
CA LEU A 19 4.00 -2.60 20.29
C LEU A 19 4.32 -1.79 19.03
N VAL A 20 4.03 -2.39 17.88
CA VAL A 20 4.12 -1.75 16.58
C VAL A 20 2.71 -1.71 15.99
N GLU A 21 2.28 -0.52 15.59
CA GLU A 21 1.04 -0.30 14.84
C GLU A 21 1.37 -0.33 13.34
N ILE A 22 0.67 -1.18 12.59
CA ILE A 22 0.78 -1.20 11.12
C ILE A 22 -0.44 -0.50 10.54
N ARG A 23 -0.21 0.66 9.89
CA ARG A 23 -1.24 1.39 9.15
C ARG A 23 -1.14 1.00 7.69
N THR A 24 -2.25 0.54 7.11
CA THR A 24 -2.30 0.13 5.70
C THR A 24 -3.38 0.92 4.99
N SER A 25 -3.04 1.49 3.84
CA SER A 25 -3.96 2.24 2.99
C SER A 25 -3.60 2.08 1.52
N LEU A 26 -4.48 2.53 0.63
CA LEU A 26 -4.09 2.74 -0.76
C LEU A 26 -3.68 4.19 -0.95
N SER A 27 -2.51 4.41 -1.53
CA SER A 27 -2.01 5.75 -1.89
C SER A 27 -2.25 6.09 -3.37
N HIS A 28 -2.56 5.08 -4.19
CA HIS A 28 -2.89 5.24 -5.59
C HIS A 28 -3.80 4.13 -6.10
N LEU A 29 -4.80 4.47 -6.91
CA LEU A 29 -5.65 3.53 -7.62
C LEU A 29 -5.71 3.89 -9.11
N GLY A 30 -4.99 3.14 -9.93
CA GLY A 30 -4.91 3.30 -11.38
C GLY A 30 -6.04 2.58 -12.13
N ASN A 31 -5.79 2.28 -13.41
CA ASN A 31 -6.73 1.48 -14.21
C ASN A 31 -6.62 -0.02 -13.88
N SER A 32 -5.42 -0.59 -14.00
CA SER A 32 -5.13 -2.02 -13.81
C SER A 32 -4.17 -2.29 -12.66
N SER A 33 -3.86 -1.28 -11.84
CA SER A 33 -2.94 -1.39 -10.72
C SER A 33 -3.36 -0.47 -9.59
N PHE A 34 -2.81 -0.73 -8.41
CA PHE A 34 -2.94 0.14 -7.23
C PHE A 34 -1.68 0.04 -6.37
N THR A 35 -1.42 1.07 -5.60
CA THR A 35 -0.31 1.11 -4.64
C THR A 35 -0.87 0.98 -3.24
N VAL A 36 -0.44 -0.06 -2.52
CA VAL A 36 -0.66 -0.22 -1.09
C VAL A 36 0.49 0.43 -0.36
N THR A 37 0.20 1.40 0.51
CA THR A 37 1.17 1.99 1.42
C THR A 37 0.97 1.40 2.80
N GLN A 38 2.06 0.94 3.40
CA GLN A 38 2.07 0.35 4.73
C GLN A 38 3.10 1.08 5.59
N GLN A 39 2.70 1.49 6.78
CA GLN A 39 3.57 2.21 7.69
C GLN A 39 3.66 1.47 9.02
N ALA A 40 4.87 1.28 9.50
CA ALA A 40 5.15 0.74 10.83
C ALA A 40 5.42 1.89 11.81
N TRP A 41 4.56 2.00 12.82
CA TRP A 41 4.65 3.02 13.85
C TRP A 41 4.96 2.38 15.20
N GLN A 42 5.95 2.91 15.92
CA GLN A 42 6.25 2.49 17.30
C GLN A 42 6.43 3.71 18.18
N ALA A 43 5.80 3.71 19.35
CA ALA A 43 5.82 4.84 20.29
C ALA A 43 5.50 6.21 19.63
N GLY A 44 4.60 6.23 18.65
CA GLY A 44 4.20 7.44 17.92
C GLY A 44 5.13 7.89 16.80
N HIS A 45 6.19 7.14 16.49
CA HIS A 45 7.15 7.46 15.43
C HIS A 45 7.01 6.51 14.24
N LEU A 46 7.09 7.06 13.02
CA LEU A 46 7.18 6.26 11.80
C LEU A 46 8.57 5.64 11.70
N ALA A 47 8.66 4.32 11.83
CA ALA A 47 9.92 3.59 11.76
C ALA A 47 10.21 3.08 10.35
N ALA A 48 9.19 2.62 9.63
CA ALA A 48 9.33 2.17 8.25
C ALA A 48 8.08 2.44 7.43
N GLN A 49 8.25 2.70 6.15
CA GLN A 49 7.17 2.84 5.18
C GLN A 49 7.44 1.94 3.98
N GLY A 50 6.51 1.06 3.65
CA GLY A 50 6.55 0.22 2.46
C GLY A 50 5.52 0.65 1.42
N ASN A 51 5.90 0.67 0.15
CA ASN A 51 4.97 0.80 -0.96
C ASN A 51 5.00 -0.46 -1.83
N THR A 52 3.81 -1.02 -2.05
CA THR A 52 3.63 -2.21 -2.90
C THR A 52 2.75 -1.87 -4.09
N VAL A 53 3.27 -2.00 -5.30
CA VAL A 53 2.47 -1.86 -6.52
C VAL A 53 1.91 -3.22 -6.90
N MET A 54 0.60 -3.34 -6.81
CA MET A 54 -0.17 -4.52 -7.19
C MET A 54 -0.79 -4.31 -8.57
N VAL A 55 -0.71 -5.34 -9.42
CA VAL A 55 -1.33 -5.33 -10.76
C VAL A 55 -2.43 -6.37 -10.81
N HIS A 56 -3.60 -5.96 -11.29
CA HIS A 56 -4.66 -6.88 -11.67
C HIS A 56 -4.27 -7.57 -12.96
N TYR A 57 -4.09 -8.88 -12.87
CA TYR A 57 -3.42 -9.68 -13.89
C TYR A 57 -4.22 -10.95 -14.13
N ASP A 58 -4.52 -11.19 -15.39
CA ASP A 58 -5.14 -12.41 -15.89
C ASP A 58 -4.02 -13.42 -16.15
N HIS A 59 -4.00 -14.49 -15.37
CA HIS A 59 -2.97 -15.53 -15.45
C HIS A 59 -3.14 -16.45 -16.66
N GLU A 60 -4.35 -16.58 -17.21
CA GLU A 60 -4.60 -17.38 -18.41
C GLU A 60 -4.10 -16.63 -19.64
N ARG A 61 -4.47 -15.36 -19.76
CA ARG A 61 -4.08 -14.49 -20.88
C ARG A 61 -2.70 -13.86 -20.73
N LYS A 62 -2.08 -13.99 -19.55
CA LYS A 62 -0.77 -13.45 -19.19
C LYS A 62 -0.65 -11.94 -19.43
N GLN A 63 -1.68 -11.18 -19.07
CA GLN A 63 -1.70 -9.73 -19.26
C GLN A 63 -2.39 -9.00 -18.10
N ALA A 64 -2.05 -7.72 -17.94
CA ALA A 64 -2.77 -6.85 -17.03
C ALA A 64 -4.21 -6.64 -17.50
N THR A 65 -5.14 -6.60 -16.55
CA THR A 65 -6.57 -6.37 -16.81
C THR A 65 -7.09 -5.20 -15.97
N PRO A 66 -8.05 -4.41 -16.49
CA PRO A 66 -8.65 -3.31 -15.74
C PRO A 66 -9.28 -3.78 -14.42
N ILE A 67 -9.21 -2.94 -13.40
CA ILE A 67 -9.91 -3.12 -12.13
C ILE A 67 -11.25 -2.40 -12.25
N THR A 68 -12.34 -3.17 -12.24
CA THR A 68 -13.71 -2.69 -12.50
C THR A 68 -14.70 -3.24 -11.48
N GLY A 69 -15.95 -2.76 -11.55
CA GLY A 69 -17.06 -3.24 -10.71
C GLY A 69 -16.80 -3.09 -9.21
N ASP A 70 -17.33 -4.04 -8.45
CA ASP A 70 -17.32 -4.07 -6.99
C ASP A 70 -15.90 -4.00 -6.42
N LEU A 71 -14.93 -4.64 -7.07
CA LEU A 71 -13.53 -4.59 -6.66
C LEU A 71 -12.99 -3.17 -6.69
N ARG A 72 -13.27 -2.41 -7.76
CA ARG A 72 -12.83 -1.00 -7.84
C ARG A 72 -13.51 -0.15 -6.77
N GLN A 73 -14.79 -0.43 -6.48
CA GLN A 73 -15.54 0.30 -5.45
C GLN A 73 -14.95 0.03 -4.06
N ALA A 74 -14.73 -1.24 -3.70
CA ALA A 74 -14.11 -1.61 -2.43
C ALA A 74 -12.72 -1.01 -2.27
N LEU A 75 -11.88 -1.02 -3.31
CA LEU A 75 -10.54 -0.40 -3.25
C LEU A 75 -10.62 1.12 -3.04
N ARG A 76 -11.62 1.81 -3.59
CA ARG A 76 -11.79 3.26 -3.40
C ARG A 76 -12.08 3.63 -1.95
N GLU A 77 -12.77 2.77 -1.20
CA GLU A 77 -13.09 3.01 0.22
C GLU A 77 -11.82 3.04 1.10
N HIS A 78 -10.72 2.46 0.60
CA HIS A 78 -9.42 2.42 1.28
C HIS A 78 -8.39 3.38 0.68
N LEU A 79 -8.78 4.17 -0.32
CA LEU A 79 -7.91 5.18 -0.92
C LEU A 79 -7.80 6.36 0.04
N GLN A 80 -6.61 6.58 0.56
CA GLN A 80 -6.29 7.79 1.30
C GLN A 80 -5.80 8.85 0.31
N GLU A 81 -6.46 10.00 0.33
CA GLU A 81 -5.87 11.20 -0.27
C GLU A 81 -4.57 11.50 0.48
N LYS A 82 -3.51 11.83 -0.25
CA LYS A 82 -2.22 12.12 0.38
C LYS A 82 -2.40 13.17 1.46
N ASP A 83 -2.18 12.80 2.71
CA ASP A 83 -1.91 13.76 3.77
C ASP A 83 -0.59 14.45 3.43
N GLU A 84 -0.64 15.63 2.80
CA GLU A 84 0.51 16.54 2.63
C GLU A 84 0.96 17.18 3.97
N ALA A 85 0.54 16.66 5.13
CA ALA A 85 0.69 17.33 6.41
C ALA A 85 1.54 16.54 7.41
N ARG A 86 2.87 16.59 7.24
CA ARG A 86 3.84 16.99 8.28
C ARG A 86 5.28 16.76 7.78
N GLN A 87 5.87 17.82 7.26
CA GLN A 87 7.29 18.11 7.49
C GLN A 87 7.44 18.73 8.87
#